data_AF-A0A9C8WIB4-F1
#
_entry.id   AF-A0A9C8WIB4-F1
#
_cell.length_a   1.000
_cell.length_b   1.000
_cell.length_c   1.000
_cell.angle_alpha   90.00
_cell.angle_beta   90.00
_cell.angle_gamma   90.00
#
_symmetry.space_group_name_H-M   'P 1'
#
loop_
_entity.id
_entity.type
_entity.pdbx_description
1 polymer ?
#
loop_
_entity_poly.entity_id
_entity_poly.type
_entity_poly.pdbx_seq_one_letter_code
_entity_poly.pdbx_strand_id
1 'polypeptide(L)' 'MDTSTKNRILITGTVLGAVSGFIAAYLLVQRAEKEGQEVQFSAKEGVKLGALVFGLLRQVAQLGG' A
#
# COMPACT_ATOMS: atom_id res chain seq x y z
N MET A 1 26.67 -2.70 -6.12
CA MET A 1 25.46 -3.41 -6.61
C MET A 1 25.35 -3.18 -8.09
N ASP A 2 25.23 -4.24 -8.88
CA ASP A 2 24.96 -4.11 -10.32
C ASP A 2 23.62 -3.41 -10.57
N THR A 3 23.60 -2.50 -11.54
CA THR A 3 22.42 -1.70 -11.94
C THR A 3 21.22 -2.59 -12.29
N SER A 4 21.48 -3.76 -12.86
CA SER A 4 20.48 -4.78 -13.19
C SER A 4 19.72 -5.29 -11.95
N THR A 5 20.42 -5.63 -10.87
CA THR A 5 19.82 -6.15 -9.64
C THR A 5 18.99 -5.09 -8.92
N LYS A 6 19.48 -3.85 -8.87
CA LYS A 6 18.73 -2.71 -8.30
C LYS A 6 17.41 -2.47 -9.05
N ASN A 7 17.46 -2.45 -10.38
CA ASN A 7 16.27 -2.22 -11.20
C ASN A 7 15.26 -3.36 -11.06
N ARG A 8 15.75 -4.62 -11.02
CA ARG A 8 14.90 -5.80 -10.82
C ARG A 8 14.17 -5.75 -9.47
N ILE A 9 14.87 -5.43 -8.38
CA ILE A 9 14.26 -5.33 -7.04
C ILE A 9 13.19 -4.24 -7.01
N LEU A 10 13.47 -3.06 -7.57
CA LEU A 10 12.52 -1.94 -7.61
C LEU A 10 11.26 -2.30 -8.40
N ILE A 11 11.42 -2.89 -9.59
CA ILE A 11 10.30 -3.27 -10.44
C ILE A 11 9.47 -4.37 -9.75
N THR A 12 10.11 -5.42 -9.26
CA THR A 12 9.40 -6.53 -8.60
C THR A 12 8.67 -6.06 -7.34
N GLY A 13 9.34 -5.26 -6.50
CA GLY A 13 8.71 -4.69 -5.29
C GLY A 13 7.54 -3.77 -5.60
N THR A 14 7.65 -2.94 -6.64
CA THR A 14 6.57 -2.04 -7.07
C THR A 14 5.35 -2.81 -7.58
N VAL A 15 5.57 -3.82 -8.42
CA VAL A 15 4.48 -4.64 -8.97
C VAL A 15 3.77 -5.41 -7.85
N LEU A 16 4.53 -6.04 -6.95
CA LEU A 16 3.95 -6.76 -5.82
C LEU A 16 3.17 -5.83 -4.88
N GLY A 17 3.73 -4.66 -4.57
CA GLY A 17 3.06 -3.66 -3.74
C GLY A 17 1.76 -3.14 -4.37
N ALA A 18 1.78 -2.85 -5.67
CA ALA A 18 0.60 -2.38 -6.40
C ALA A 18 -0.52 -3.45 -6.45
N VAL A 19 -0.17 -4.70 -6.74
CA VAL A 19 -1.12 -5.82 -6.74
C VAL A 19 -1.72 -6.03 -5.36
N SER A 20 -0.90 -6.01 -4.31
CA SER A 20 -1.36 -6.16 -2.93
C SER A 20 -2.33 -5.04 -2.53
N GLY A 21 -1.99 -3.79 -2.87
CA GLY A 21 -2.84 -2.63 -2.61
C GLY A 21 -4.19 -2.71 -3.35
N PHE A 22 -4.17 -3.17 -4.60
CA PHE A 22 -5.39 -3.39 -5.39
C PHE A 22 -6.30 -4.44 -4.75
N ILE A 23 -5.75 -5.59 -4.35
CA ILE A 23 -6.53 -6.66 -3.68
C ILE A 23 -7.16 -6.14 -2.38
N ALA A 24 -6.39 -5.41 -1.58
CA ALA A 24 -6.90 -4.84 -0.33
C ALA A 24 -8.08 -3.88 -0.57
N ALA A 25 -7.97 -3.01 -1.58
CA ALA A 25 -9.06 -2.10 -1.96
C ALA A 25 -10.29 -2.87 -2.47
N TYR A 26 -10.08 -3.90 -3.29
CA TYR A 26 -11.16 -4.75 -3.80
C TYR A 26 -11.91 -5.46 -2.67
N LEU A 27 -11.20 -6.04 -1.70
CA LEU A 27 -11.79 -6.69 -0.53
C LEU A 27 -12.57 -5.71 0.35
N LEU A 28 -12.06 -4.49 0.52
CA LEU A 28 -12.74 -3.44 1.27
C LEU A 28 -14.10 -3.10 0.65
N VAL A 29 -14.13 -2.88 -0.68
CA VAL A 29 -15.36 -2.58 -1.42
C VAL A 29 -16.34 -3.76 -1.34
N GLN A 30 -15.85 -4.98 -1.60
CA GLN A 30 -16.69 -6.17 -1.53
C GLN A 30 -17.30 -6.38 -0.14
N ARG A 31 -16.54 -6.10 0.93
CA ARG A 31 -17.05 -6.19 2.30
C ARG A 31 -18.16 -5.16 2.54
N ALA A 32 -17.94 -3.92 2.12
CA ALA A 32 -18.92 -2.84 2.27
C ALA A 32 -20.24 -3.18 1.54
N GLU A 33 -20.14 -3.70 0.31
CA GLU A 33 -21.28 -4.20 -0.46
C GLU A 33 -22.04 -5.32 0.29
N LYS A 34 -21.31 -6.30 0.85
CA LYS A 34 -21.91 -7.43 1.60
C LYS A 34 -22.59 -6.99 2.91
N GLU A 35 -22.01 -6.01 3.58
CA GLU A 35 -22.54 -5.48 4.85
C GLU A 35 -23.62 -4.40 4.64
N GLY A 36 -23.94 -4.05 3.39
CA GLY A 36 -24.89 -2.99 3.04
C GLY A 36 -24.45 -1.61 3.52
N GLN A 37 -23.15 -1.43 3.75
CA GLN A 37 -22.56 -0.18 4.22
C GLN A 37 -21.89 0.53 3.05
N GLU A 38 -22.00 1.85 2.99
CA GLU A 38 -21.19 2.62 2.05
C GLU A 38 -19.73 2.61 2.50
N VAL A 39 -18.82 2.52 1.53
CA VAL A 39 -17.39 2.73 1.78
C VAL A 39 -17.20 4.21 2.16
N GLN A 40 -17.26 4.51 3.45
CA GLN A 40 -16.93 5.82 3.99
C GLN A 40 -15.40 5.96 3.98
N PHE A 41 -14.86 6.36 2.85
CA PHE A 41 -13.44 6.68 2.70
C PHE A 41 -13.32 8.13 2.25
N SER A 42 -13.18 9.04 3.22
CA SER A 42 -12.99 10.45 2.94
C SER A 42 -11.55 10.74 2.50
N ALA A 43 -11.37 11.79 1.69
CA ALA A 43 -10.03 12.27 1.31
C ALA A 43 -9.12 12.52 2.54
N LYS A 44 -9.69 13.00 3.66
CA LYS A 44 -8.97 13.22 4.92
C LYS A 44 -8.46 11.91 5.54
N GLU A 45 -9.27 10.85 5.48
CA GLU A 45 -8.89 9.53 5.98
C GLU A 45 -7.84 8.88 5.09
N GLY A 46 -7.97 9.05 3.77
CA GLY A 46 -6.96 8.63 2.80
C GLY A 46 -5.58 9.26 3.06
N VAL A 47 -5.53 10.57 3.30
CA VAL A 47 -4.29 11.27 3.65
C VAL A 47 -3.72 10.76 4.99
N LYS A 48 -4.58 10.58 6.02
CA LYS A 48 -4.15 10.06 7.33
C LYS A 48 -3.58 8.65 7.22
N LEU A 49 -4.27 7.75 6.51
CA LEU A 49 -3.81 6.39 6.25
C LEU A 49 -2.50 6.39 5.46
N GLY A 50 -2.39 7.20 4.41
CA GLY A 50 -1.16 7.35 3.63
C GLY A 50 0.02 7.80 4.50
N ALA A 51 -0.19 8.78 5.38
CA ALA A 51 0.82 9.24 6.32
C ALA A 51 1.25 8.15 7.32
N LEU A 52 0.32 7.34 7.82
CA LEU A 52 0.62 6.20 8.71
C LEU A 52 1.43 5.12 8.00
N VAL A 53 1.02 4.71 6.80
CA VAL A 53 1.75 3.73 5.98
C VAL A 53 3.14 4.25 5.64
N PHE A 54 3.26 5.52 5.25
CA PHE A 54 4.56 6.14 4.97
C PHE A 54 5.44 6.22 6.22
N GLY A 55 4.87 6.53 7.37
CA GLY A 55 5.56 6.50 8.66
C GLY A 55 6.14 5.11 8.98
N LEU A 56 5.38 4.04 8.75
CA LEU A 56 5.85 2.67 8.90
C LEU A 56 6.98 2.34 7.90
N LEU A 57 6.80 2.67 6.62
CA LEU A 57 7.82 2.43 5.60
C LEU A 57 9.13 3.15 5.95
N ARG A 58 9.04 4.38 6.47
CA ARG A 58 10.19 5.13 6.98
C ARG A 58 10.87 4.39 8.13
N GLN A 59 10.12 3.88 9.10
CA GLN A 59 10.68 3.12 10.22
C GLN A 59 11.41 1.87 9.73
N VAL A 60 10.81 1.11 8.81
CA VAL A 60 11.45 -0.06 8.20
C VAL A 60 12.74 0.31 7.47
N ALA A 61 12.71 1.41 6.69
CA ALA A 61 13.90 1.90 6.00
C ALA A 61 15.02 2.32 6.95
N GLN A 62 14.68 2.84 8.14
CA GLN A 62 15.65 3.19 9.17
C GLN A 62 16.24 1.97 9.91
N LEU A 63 15.53 0.84 9.96
CA LEU A 63 16.02 -0.39 10.59
C LEU A 63 17.04 -1.15 9.73
N GLY A 64 17.06 -0.91 8.42
CA GLY A 64 18.00 -1.52 7.48
C GLY A 64 19.23 -0.68 7.16
N GLY A 65 19.42 0.45 7.85
CA GLY A 65 20.54 1.39 7.68
C GLY A 65 21.60 1.23 8.76
#